data_AF-A0A2I1BU87-F1
#
_entry.id   AF-A0A2I1BU87-F1
#
_cell.length_a   1.000
_cell.length_b   1.000
_cell.length_c   1.000
_cell.angle_alpha   90.00
_cell.angle_beta   90.00
_cell.angle_gamma   90.00
#
_symmetry.space_group_name_H-M   'P 1'
#
loop_
_entity.id
_entity.type
_entity.pdbx_description
1 polymer ?
#
loop_
_entity_poly.entity_id
_entity_poly.type
_entity_poly.pdbx_seq_one_letter_code
_entity_poly.pdbx_strand_id
1 'polypeptide(L)'
;MPQWSLNLWVIFYSSLPLAFHEAYAWYTGRNLGPLATFNLYMFAFNAIVIYQVHILRRLGHIYGFLDGDKHERDGVPDVGVGKVVASVYKTTGSRLALSVYFSYQTSQLPSQMNWYWLPVEVGLYGIVLDFWFYWYHRLMHDVSFLWKYHRTHHLTKHPNPLLTAYADHEQEFGDMVGVPMMTYFTLRLLGLPMGFYEWWICHEYVVFAEVFGHSGLRLHLTVPSPLSWLLQWLDAEIVIEDHDLHHRKGWRKSHNYGKQTRLWDRIFGTCHERIESVAENVDYVNTARMPLF
;
A
#
# COMPACT_ATOMS: atom_id res chain seq x y z
N MET A 1 16.09 2.16 -4.75
CA MET A 1 15.53 2.03 -6.11
C MET A 1 14.94 3.38 -6.50
N PRO A 2 15.04 3.75 -7.79
CA PRO A 2 14.50 5.00 -8.29
C PRO A 2 12.97 4.95 -8.43
N GLN A 3 12.32 6.08 -8.20
CA GLN A 3 10.86 6.24 -8.27
C GLN A 3 10.27 5.79 -9.62
N TRP A 4 10.92 6.10 -10.74
CA TRP A 4 10.42 5.70 -12.06
C TRP A 4 10.24 4.18 -12.18
N SER A 5 11.11 3.38 -11.56
CA SER A 5 11.05 1.92 -11.64
C SER A 5 9.88 1.37 -10.83
N LEU A 6 9.56 1.99 -9.69
CA LEU A 6 8.45 1.58 -8.84
C LEU A 6 7.11 2.02 -9.46
N ASN A 7 7.01 3.26 -9.94
CA ASN A 7 5.82 3.75 -10.65
C ASN A 7 5.54 2.92 -11.92
N LEU A 8 6.58 2.59 -12.70
CA LEU A 8 6.42 1.74 -13.90
C LEU A 8 5.82 0.38 -13.55
N TRP A 9 6.28 -0.26 -12.47
CA TRP A 9 5.75 -1.55 -12.03
C TRP A 9 4.26 -1.45 -11.69
N VAL A 10 3.87 -0.48 -10.86
CA VAL A 10 2.47 -0.30 -10.45
C VAL A 10 1.58 0.03 -11.64
N ILE A 11 2.00 0.98 -12.49
CA ILE A 11 1.23 1.39 -13.68
C ILE A 11 1.07 0.21 -14.65
N PHE A 12 2.14 -0.54 -14.92
CA PHE A 12 2.08 -1.66 -15.85
C PHE A 12 1.08 -2.72 -15.38
N TYR A 13 1.19 -3.19 -14.14
CA TYR A 13 0.33 -4.26 -13.63
C TYR A 13 -1.11 -3.82 -13.41
N SER A 14 -1.33 -2.59 -12.91
CA SER A 14 -2.67 -2.02 -12.78
C SER A 14 -3.37 -1.79 -14.13
N SER A 15 -2.61 -1.59 -15.22
CA SER A 15 -3.16 -1.39 -16.57
C SER A 15 -3.66 -2.68 -17.24
N LEU A 16 -3.19 -3.85 -16.82
CA LEU A 16 -3.57 -5.13 -17.44
C LEU A 16 -5.08 -5.43 -17.36
N PRO A 17 -5.75 -5.39 -16.18
CA PRO A 17 -7.19 -5.59 -16.12
C PRO A 17 -7.99 -4.48 -16.80
N LEU A 18 -7.46 -3.25 -16.81
CA LEU A 18 -8.07 -2.12 -17.53
C LEU A 18 -8.06 -2.37 -19.04
N ALA A 19 -6.92 -2.78 -19.60
CA ALA A 19 -6.77 -3.08 -21.02
C ALA A 19 -7.63 -4.29 -21.43
N PHE A 20 -7.69 -5.32 -20.60
CA PHE A 20 -8.58 -6.46 -20.84
C PHE A 20 -10.05 -6.04 -20.83
N HIS A 21 -10.46 -5.22 -19.86
CA HIS A 21 -11.83 -4.73 -19.75
C HIS A 21 -12.20 -3.86 -20.97
N GLU A 22 -11.33 -2.95 -21.38
CA GLU A 22 -11.50 -2.13 -22.59
C GLU A 22 -11.65 -3.00 -23.84
N ALA A 23 -10.75 -3.98 -24.03
CA ALA A 23 -10.77 -4.88 -25.17
C ALA A 23 -12.05 -5.73 -25.22
N TYR A 24 -12.52 -6.21 -24.06
CA TYR A 24 -13.81 -6.91 -23.96
C TYR A 24 -14.97 -6.02 -24.42
N ALA A 25 -15.02 -4.78 -23.95
CA ALA A 25 -16.11 -3.87 -24.29
C ALA A 25 -16.09 -3.50 -25.78
N TRP A 26 -14.90 -3.26 -26.33
CA TRP A 26 -14.73 -2.98 -27.76
C TRP A 26 -15.12 -4.18 -28.63
N TYR A 27 -14.70 -5.39 -28.27
CA TYR A 27 -14.98 -6.61 -29.04
C TYR A 27 -16.45 -7.04 -28.99
N THR A 28 -17.11 -6.91 -27.83
CA THR A 28 -18.49 -7.38 -27.63
C THR A 28 -19.55 -6.31 -27.86
N GLY A 29 -19.16 -5.04 -27.90
CA GLY A 29 -20.07 -3.89 -27.88
C GLY A 29 -20.83 -3.74 -26.56
N ARG A 30 -20.41 -4.42 -25.48
CA ARG A 30 -21.06 -4.41 -24.17
C ARG A 30 -20.03 -4.21 -23.05
N ASN A 31 -20.33 -3.32 -22.10
CA ASN A 31 -19.50 -3.14 -20.92
C ASN A 31 -19.76 -4.25 -19.88
N LEU A 32 -18.81 -4.49 -18.95
CA LEU A 32 -19.00 -5.47 -17.88
C LEU A 32 -20.08 -4.99 -16.89
N GLY A 33 -20.90 -5.91 -16.43
CA GLY A 33 -21.79 -5.65 -15.29
C GLY A 33 -21.01 -5.59 -13.97
N PRO A 34 -21.56 -4.98 -12.90
CA PRO A 34 -20.87 -4.79 -11.62
C PRO A 34 -20.26 -6.07 -11.04
N LEU A 35 -20.96 -7.21 -11.14
CA LEU A 35 -20.46 -8.50 -10.65
C LEU A 35 -19.26 -9.01 -11.47
N ALA A 36 -19.28 -8.84 -12.79
CA ALA A 36 -18.17 -9.25 -13.65
C ALA A 36 -16.95 -8.35 -13.43
N THR A 37 -17.16 -7.04 -13.27
CA THR A 37 -16.11 -6.08 -12.88
C THR A 37 -15.51 -6.47 -11.54
N PHE A 38 -16.31 -6.72 -10.51
CA PHE A 38 -15.81 -7.15 -9.21
C PHE A 38 -14.89 -8.39 -9.33
N ASN A 39 -15.34 -9.44 -10.02
CA ASN A 39 -14.56 -10.67 -10.14
C ASN A 39 -13.25 -10.49 -10.94
N LEU A 40 -13.29 -9.74 -12.04
CA LEU A 40 -12.11 -9.46 -12.87
C LEU A 40 -11.04 -8.73 -12.05
N TYR A 41 -11.42 -7.63 -11.39
CA TYR A 41 -10.48 -6.79 -10.66
C TYR A 41 -10.05 -7.44 -9.35
N MET A 42 -10.90 -8.25 -8.70
CA MET A 42 -10.52 -9.07 -7.55
C MET A 42 -9.47 -10.12 -7.90
N PHE A 43 -9.64 -10.80 -9.05
CA PHE A 43 -8.64 -11.75 -9.52
C PHE A 43 -7.31 -11.04 -9.84
N ALA A 44 -7.37 -9.93 -10.59
CA ALA A 44 -6.19 -9.16 -10.97
C ALA A 44 -5.42 -8.64 -9.76
N PHE A 45 -6.10 -8.00 -8.80
CA PHE A 45 -5.48 -7.46 -7.59
C PHE A 45 -4.71 -8.54 -6.81
N ASN A 46 -5.35 -9.69 -6.56
CA ASN A 46 -4.70 -10.78 -5.83
C ASN A 46 -3.50 -11.34 -6.61
N ALA A 47 -3.61 -11.48 -7.94
CA ALA A 47 -2.49 -11.93 -8.78
C ALA A 47 -1.31 -10.95 -8.72
N ILE A 48 -1.57 -9.65 -8.76
CA ILE A 48 -0.56 -8.59 -8.67
C ILE A 48 0.14 -8.62 -7.31
N VAL A 49 -0.63 -8.70 -6.21
CA VAL A 49 -0.08 -8.81 -4.85
C VAL A 49 0.79 -10.06 -4.68
N ILE A 50 0.31 -11.23 -5.12
CA ILE A 50 1.07 -12.47 -5.06
C ILE A 50 2.38 -12.34 -5.85
N TYR A 51 2.33 -11.75 -7.04
CA TYR A 51 3.51 -11.52 -7.85
C TYR A 51 4.49 -10.53 -7.19
N GLN A 52 3.98 -9.46 -6.58
CA GLN A 52 4.79 -8.52 -5.80
C GLN A 52 5.53 -9.22 -4.65
N VAL A 53 4.83 -10.06 -3.89
CA VAL A 53 5.43 -10.83 -2.79
C VAL A 53 6.56 -11.73 -3.30
N HIS A 54 6.38 -12.42 -4.42
CA HIS A 54 7.42 -13.25 -5.03
C HIS A 54 8.65 -12.43 -5.45
N ILE A 55 8.43 -11.25 -6.06
CA ILE A 55 9.52 -10.33 -6.41
C ILE A 55 10.27 -9.88 -5.16
N LEU A 56 9.56 -9.42 -4.13
CA LEU A 56 10.18 -8.92 -2.89
C LEU A 56 10.97 -10.01 -2.19
N ARG A 57 10.47 -11.25 -2.16
CA ARG A 57 11.22 -12.40 -1.65
C ARG A 57 12.50 -12.65 -2.44
N ARG A 58 12.43 -12.65 -3.77
CA ARG A 58 13.61 -12.81 -4.65
C ARG A 58 14.63 -11.70 -4.41
N LEU A 59 14.18 -10.45 -4.28
CA LEU A 59 15.04 -9.32 -3.97
C LEU A 59 15.66 -9.43 -2.58
N GLY A 60 14.92 -9.95 -1.60
CA GLY A 60 15.44 -10.25 -0.26
C GLY A 60 16.60 -11.24 -0.28
N HIS A 61 16.56 -12.24 -1.15
CA HIS A 61 17.68 -13.17 -1.35
C HIS A 61 18.92 -12.54 -2.01
N ILE A 62 18.74 -11.44 -2.78
CA ILE A 62 19.83 -10.76 -3.48
C ILE A 62 20.46 -9.68 -2.58
N TYR A 63 19.62 -8.85 -1.94
CA TYR A 63 20.05 -7.64 -1.24
C TYR A 63 20.01 -7.78 0.29
N GLY A 64 19.41 -8.85 0.82
CA GLY A 64 19.26 -9.06 2.26
C GLY A 64 18.17 -8.18 2.89
N PHE A 65 18.14 -8.16 4.22
CA PHE A 65 17.14 -7.48 5.02
C PHE A 65 17.79 -6.51 6.02
N LEU A 66 17.07 -5.45 6.36
CA LEU A 66 17.46 -4.52 7.43
C LEU A 66 17.58 -5.30 8.75
N ASP A 67 18.65 -5.05 9.52
CA ASP A 67 19.03 -5.80 10.74
C ASP A 67 19.19 -7.32 10.54
N GLY A 68 19.34 -7.76 9.29
CA GLY A 68 19.40 -9.17 8.92
C GLY A 68 20.67 -9.89 9.41
N ASP A 69 21.68 -9.16 9.86
CA ASP A 69 22.87 -9.70 10.53
C ASP A 69 22.59 -10.14 11.98
N LYS A 70 21.49 -9.67 12.58
CA LYS A 70 21.12 -9.95 13.97
C LYS A 70 19.85 -10.78 14.12
N HIS A 71 18.88 -10.59 13.23
CA HIS A 71 17.58 -11.25 13.31
C HIS A 71 17.09 -11.70 11.93
N GLU A 72 16.49 -12.89 11.89
CA GLU A 72 15.76 -13.35 10.71
C GLU A 72 14.39 -12.64 10.60
N ARG A 73 13.76 -12.70 9.43
CA ARG A 73 12.38 -12.22 9.28
C ARG A 73 11.42 -13.19 9.94
N ASP A 74 10.38 -12.65 10.57
CA ASP A 74 9.32 -13.42 11.20
C ASP A 74 8.61 -14.31 10.18
N GLY A 75 8.37 -15.57 10.55
CA GLY A 75 7.53 -16.49 9.79
C GLY A 75 6.04 -16.28 10.06
N VAL A 76 5.17 -16.74 9.16
CA VAL A 76 3.75 -16.88 9.46
C VAL A 76 3.59 -18.11 10.36
N PRO A 77 3.03 -18.00 11.58
CA PRO A 77 2.78 -19.16 12.42
C PRO A 77 1.87 -20.16 11.71
N ASP A 78 2.11 -21.47 11.86
CA ASP A 78 1.32 -22.51 11.17
C ASP A 78 -0.19 -22.37 11.41
N VAL A 79 -0.58 -22.07 12.66
CA VAL A 79 -1.98 -21.82 13.05
C VAL A 79 -2.57 -20.54 12.44
N GLY A 80 -1.72 -19.63 11.98
CA GLY A 80 -2.06 -18.33 11.41
C GLY A 80 -2.24 -18.34 9.89
N VAL A 81 -1.82 -19.41 9.18
CA VAL A 81 -1.88 -19.46 7.70
C VAL A 81 -3.29 -19.29 7.18
N GLY A 82 -4.27 -20.01 7.75
CA GLY A 82 -5.67 -19.88 7.35
C GLY A 82 -6.23 -18.48 7.58
N LYS A 83 -5.82 -17.82 8.66
CA LYS A 83 -6.17 -16.42 8.95
C LYS A 83 -5.59 -15.50 7.88
N VAL A 84 -4.29 -15.59 7.59
CA VAL A 84 -3.64 -14.74 6.56
C VAL A 84 -4.36 -14.86 5.20
N VAL A 85 -4.66 -16.08 4.75
CA VAL A 85 -5.38 -16.29 3.48
C VAL A 85 -6.78 -15.67 3.52
N ALA A 86 -7.56 -15.92 4.59
CA ALA A 86 -8.89 -15.37 4.74
C ALA A 86 -8.87 -13.82 4.81
N SER A 87 -7.89 -13.26 5.52
CA SER A 87 -7.69 -11.82 5.64
C SER A 87 -7.39 -11.20 4.29
N VAL A 88 -6.52 -11.77 3.45
CA VAL A 88 -6.26 -11.28 2.09
C VAL A 88 -7.55 -11.22 1.26
N TYR A 89 -8.34 -12.30 1.24
CA TYR A 89 -9.59 -12.34 0.47
C TYR A 89 -10.64 -11.35 1.00
N LYS A 90 -10.83 -11.27 2.32
CA LYS A 90 -11.77 -10.34 2.96
C LYS A 90 -11.37 -8.90 2.69
N THR A 91 -10.08 -8.61 2.83
CA THR A 91 -9.48 -7.29 2.63
C THR A 91 -9.66 -6.82 1.20
N THR A 92 -9.12 -7.57 0.23
CA THR A 92 -9.19 -7.17 -1.18
C THR A 92 -10.64 -7.12 -1.66
N GLY A 93 -11.45 -8.11 -1.27
CA GLY A 93 -12.84 -8.22 -1.67
C GLY A 93 -13.70 -7.06 -1.17
N SER A 94 -13.59 -6.69 0.11
CA SER A 94 -14.39 -5.59 0.67
C SER A 94 -14.03 -4.24 0.02
N ARG A 95 -12.73 -3.95 -0.14
CA ARG A 95 -12.23 -2.74 -0.80
C ARG A 95 -12.79 -2.60 -2.22
N LEU A 96 -12.68 -3.66 -3.04
CA LEU A 96 -13.16 -3.64 -4.42
C LEU A 96 -14.69 -3.65 -4.54
N ALA A 97 -15.39 -4.35 -3.65
CA ALA A 97 -16.85 -4.35 -3.64
C ALA A 97 -17.40 -2.92 -3.40
N LEU A 98 -16.77 -2.17 -2.47
CA LEU A 98 -17.15 -0.79 -2.19
C LEU A 98 -16.78 0.14 -3.35
N SER A 99 -15.62 -0.03 -3.98
CA SER A 99 -15.27 0.74 -5.19
C SER A 99 -16.29 0.50 -6.31
N VAL A 100 -16.66 -0.76 -6.57
CA VAL A 100 -17.70 -1.07 -7.56
C VAL A 100 -19.03 -0.41 -7.17
N TYR A 101 -19.45 -0.57 -5.92
CA TYR A 101 -20.73 -0.02 -5.46
C TYR A 101 -20.82 1.51 -5.57
N PHE A 102 -19.76 2.24 -5.20
CA PHE A 102 -19.81 3.71 -5.09
C PHE A 102 -19.37 4.46 -6.35
N SER A 103 -18.62 3.83 -7.25
CA SER A 103 -17.94 4.55 -8.35
C SER A 103 -18.03 3.88 -9.71
N TYR A 104 -18.44 2.61 -9.79
CA TYR A 104 -18.54 1.92 -11.08
C TYR A 104 -19.79 2.33 -11.85
N GLN A 105 -19.60 2.75 -13.09
CA GLN A 105 -20.68 3.12 -14.00
C GLN A 105 -20.53 2.30 -15.27
N THR A 106 -21.55 1.51 -15.61
CA THR A 106 -21.55 0.68 -16.83
C THR A 106 -21.54 1.50 -18.12
N SER A 107 -21.86 2.80 -18.05
CA SER A 107 -21.74 3.74 -19.15
C SER A 107 -20.31 4.24 -19.41
N GLN A 108 -19.36 3.95 -18.52
CA GLN A 108 -17.98 4.41 -18.62
C GLN A 108 -17.01 3.23 -18.84
N LEU A 109 -16.14 3.37 -19.83
CA LEU A 109 -15.05 2.46 -20.14
C LEU A 109 -13.74 2.91 -19.49
N PRO A 110 -12.78 1.99 -19.25
CA PRO A 110 -11.45 2.32 -18.75
C PRO A 110 -10.78 3.47 -19.48
N SER A 111 -10.86 3.52 -20.82
CA SER A 111 -10.26 4.58 -21.64
C SER A 111 -10.82 5.98 -21.35
N GLN A 112 -12.01 6.07 -20.78
CA GLN A 112 -12.72 7.32 -20.48
C GLN A 112 -12.41 7.90 -19.10
N MET A 113 -11.54 7.26 -18.32
CA MET A 113 -11.07 7.81 -17.05
C MET A 113 -10.36 9.16 -17.24
N ASN A 114 -10.29 9.96 -16.20
CA ASN A 114 -9.69 11.29 -16.25
C ASN A 114 -8.15 11.25 -16.18
N TRP A 115 -7.52 10.88 -17.30
CA TRP A 115 -6.05 10.77 -17.40
C TRP A 115 -5.29 12.03 -17.00
N TYR A 116 -5.89 13.22 -17.19
CA TYR A 116 -5.27 14.48 -16.83
C TYR A 116 -5.17 14.66 -15.30
N TRP A 117 -6.23 14.28 -14.58
CA TRP A 117 -6.27 14.39 -13.12
C TRP A 117 -5.67 13.18 -12.40
N LEU A 118 -5.56 12.04 -13.06
CA LEU A 118 -5.07 10.80 -12.47
C LEU A 118 -3.75 10.94 -11.67
N PRO A 119 -2.68 11.61 -12.15
CA PRO A 119 -1.46 11.76 -11.36
C PRO A 119 -1.67 12.57 -10.06
N VAL A 120 -2.55 13.57 -10.11
CA VAL A 120 -2.93 14.39 -8.95
C VAL A 120 -3.76 13.56 -7.99
N GLU A 121 -4.74 12.80 -8.49
CA GLU A 121 -5.57 11.91 -7.69
C GLU A 121 -4.73 10.85 -6.98
N VAL A 122 -3.85 10.13 -7.68
CA VAL A 122 -2.96 9.12 -7.08
C VAL A 122 -2.06 9.75 -6.01
N GLY A 123 -1.46 10.90 -6.30
CA GLY A 123 -0.59 11.61 -5.37
C GLY A 123 -1.31 12.05 -4.10
N LEU A 124 -2.47 12.72 -4.25
CA LEU A 124 -3.26 13.21 -3.14
C LEU A 124 -3.97 12.06 -2.39
N TYR A 125 -4.34 10.98 -3.08
CA TYR A 125 -4.90 9.79 -2.44
C TYR A 125 -3.91 9.20 -1.45
N GLY A 126 -2.65 9.04 -1.83
CA GLY A 126 -1.61 8.60 -0.90
C GLY A 126 -1.51 9.49 0.34
N ILE A 127 -1.46 10.82 0.18
CA ILE A 127 -1.33 11.79 1.28
C ILE A 127 -2.56 11.82 2.20
N VAL A 128 -3.76 11.86 1.63
CA VAL A 128 -5.02 11.93 2.39
C VAL A 128 -5.34 10.58 3.04
N LEU A 129 -5.02 9.46 2.37
CA LEU A 129 -5.12 8.14 2.99
C LEU A 129 -4.21 8.03 4.19
N ASP A 130 -2.97 8.53 4.06
CA ASP A 130 -2.02 8.53 5.14
C ASP A 130 -2.46 9.39 6.33
N PHE A 131 -3.25 10.45 6.10
CA PHE A 131 -3.81 11.25 7.20
C PHE A 131 -4.77 10.43 8.07
N TRP A 132 -5.73 9.76 7.42
CA TRP A 132 -6.69 8.91 8.11
C TRP A 132 -6.01 7.72 8.76
N PHE A 133 -5.06 7.10 8.05
CA PHE A 133 -4.25 6.01 8.59
C PHE A 133 -3.41 6.47 9.79
N TYR A 134 -2.72 7.61 9.70
CA TYR A 134 -1.87 8.15 10.76
C TYR A 134 -2.63 8.26 12.08
N TRP A 135 -3.81 8.88 12.06
CA TRP A 135 -4.61 9.04 13.27
C TRP A 135 -5.18 7.72 13.75
N TYR A 136 -5.67 6.89 12.84
CA TYR A 136 -6.16 5.55 13.18
C TYR A 136 -5.09 4.72 13.89
N HIS A 137 -3.90 4.65 13.29
CA HIS A 137 -2.76 3.89 13.77
C HIS A 137 -2.21 4.46 15.08
N ARG A 138 -2.01 5.78 15.16
CA ARG A 138 -1.55 6.45 16.39
C ARG A 138 -2.54 6.27 17.54
N LEU A 139 -3.84 6.38 17.29
CA LEU A 139 -4.84 6.15 18.34
C LEU A 139 -4.84 4.70 18.83
N MET A 140 -4.62 3.74 17.93
CA MET A 140 -4.45 2.34 18.32
C MET A 140 -3.22 2.11 19.22
N HIS A 141 -2.16 2.88 19.03
CA HIS A 141 -0.98 2.86 19.89
C HIS A 141 -1.18 3.58 21.25
N ASP A 142 -1.67 4.82 21.19
CA ASP A 142 -1.70 5.72 22.34
C ASP A 142 -2.89 5.47 23.28
N VAL A 143 -4.03 5.01 22.75
CA VAL A 143 -5.24 4.76 23.55
C VAL A 143 -5.25 3.33 24.07
N SER A 144 -5.14 3.18 25.40
CA SER A 144 -5.10 1.90 26.12
C SER A 144 -6.14 0.87 25.67
N PHE A 145 -7.36 1.32 25.42
CA PHE A 145 -8.47 0.46 25.00
C PHE A 145 -8.32 -0.05 23.56
N LEU A 146 -7.74 0.76 22.67
CA LEU A 146 -7.57 0.42 21.25
C LEU A 146 -6.34 -0.45 21.00
N TRP A 147 -5.31 -0.36 21.85
CA TRP A 147 -4.07 -1.15 21.74
C TRP A 147 -4.30 -2.66 21.61
N LYS A 148 -5.36 -3.19 22.24
CA LYS A 148 -5.68 -4.62 22.15
C LYS A 148 -5.93 -5.11 20.71
N TYR A 149 -6.34 -4.23 19.80
CA TYR A 149 -6.60 -4.55 18.39
C TYR A 149 -5.34 -4.49 17.52
N HIS A 150 -4.30 -3.83 18.00
CA HIS A 150 -3.08 -3.59 17.23
C HIS A 150 -1.85 -4.36 17.76
N ARG A 151 -1.85 -4.73 19.04
CA ARG A 151 -0.77 -5.51 19.66
C ARG A 151 -0.43 -6.81 18.92
N THR A 152 -1.44 -7.47 18.31
CA THR A 152 -1.27 -8.72 17.56
C THR A 152 -0.39 -8.51 16.33
N HIS A 153 -0.59 -7.38 15.63
CA HIS A 153 0.23 -6.96 14.51
C HIS A 153 1.69 -6.72 14.94
N HIS A 154 1.88 -6.05 16.09
CA HIS A 154 3.19 -5.76 16.66
C HIS A 154 3.93 -6.95 17.28
N LEU A 155 3.28 -8.13 17.40
CA LEU A 155 3.99 -9.36 17.73
C LEU A 155 5.02 -9.71 16.66
N THR A 156 4.81 -9.24 15.42
CA THR A 156 5.79 -9.32 14.35
C THR A 156 6.75 -8.13 14.47
N LYS A 157 8.01 -8.41 14.84
CA LYS A 157 9.07 -7.41 15.03
C LYS A 157 9.93 -7.22 13.80
N HIS A 158 10.03 -8.25 12.99
CA HIS A 158 10.74 -8.26 11.72
C HIS A 158 9.80 -8.86 10.65
N PRO A 159 8.66 -8.20 10.34
CA PRO A 159 7.63 -8.77 9.49
C PRO A 159 8.14 -9.14 8.08
N ASN A 160 7.44 -10.00 7.38
CA ASN A 160 7.66 -10.21 5.95
C ASN A 160 6.39 -9.80 5.17
N PRO A 161 6.41 -9.70 3.83
CA PRO A 161 5.27 -9.24 3.05
C PRO A 161 3.95 -10.00 3.31
N LEU A 162 4.00 -11.28 3.69
CA LEU A 162 2.81 -12.09 4.02
C LEU A 162 2.13 -11.67 5.32
N LEU A 163 2.86 -11.02 6.22
CA LEU A 163 2.35 -10.54 7.51
C LEU A 163 1.68 -9.16 7.41
N THR A 164 1.65 -8.54 6.22
CA THR A 164 0.98 -7.25 5.95
C THR A 164 -0.47 -7.22 6.43
N ALA A 165 -1.20 -8.32 6.24
CA ALA A 165 -2.60 -8.45 6.64
C ALA A 165 -2.78 -9.22 7.96
N TYR A 166 -1.70 -9.51 8.69
CA TYR A 166 -1.78 -10.25 9.95
C TYR A 166 -2.12 -9.30 11.11
N ALA A 167 -3.42 -9.12 11.35
CA ALA A 167 -3.94 -8.26 12.40
C ALA A 167 -5.28 -8.78 12.96
N ASP A 168 -5.86 -8.11 13.96
CA ASP A 168 -7.20 -8.47 14.44
C ASP A 168 -8.29 -7.90 13.54
N HIS A 169 -9.51 -8.47 13.63
CA HIS A 169 -10.59 -8.14 12.69
C HIS A 169 -10.90 -6.65 12.63
N GLU A 170 -10.89 -5.98 13.78
CA GLU A 170 -11.14 -4.54 13.91
C GLU A 170 -10.04 -3.71 13.26
N GLN A 171 -8.78 -4.18 13.34
CA GLN A 171 -7.68 -3.55 12.64
C GLN A 171 -7.85 -3.71 11.12
N GLU A 172 -8.08 -4.94 10.67
CA GLU A 172 -8.28 -5.23 9.24
C GLU A 172 -9.45 -4.42 8.65
N PHE A 173 -10.53 -4.24 9.40
CA PHE A 173 -11.65 -3.41 8.95
C PHE A 173 -11.25 -1.93 8.79
N GLY A 174 -10.54 -1.36 9.76
CA GLY A 174 -10.13 0.05 9.68
C GLY A 174 -9.12 0.30 8.57
N ASP A 175 -8.11 -0.57 8.45
CA ASP A 175 -7.07 -0.49 7.40
C ASP A 175 -7.66 -0.61 5.99
N MET A 176 -8.66 -1.48 5.82
CA MET A 176 -9.06 -1.93 4.47
C MET A 176 -10.40 -1.38 4.01
N VAL A 177 -11.28 -0.98 4.94
CA VAL A 177 -12.58 -0.38 4.64
C VAL A 177 -12.63 1.04 5.16
N GLY A 178 -12.39 1.25 6.45
CA GLY A 178 -12.57 2.55 7.10
C GLY A 178 -11.72 3.66 6.46
N VAL A 179 -10.41 3.48 6.47
CA VAL A 179 -9.44 4.47 5.98
C VAL A 179 -9.61 4.74 4.47
N PRO A 180 -9.68 3.73 3.57
CA PRO A 180 -9.90 3.99 2.14
C PRO A 180 -11.23 4.70 1.84
N MET A 181 -12.31 4.38 2.57
CA MET A 181 -13.61 5.03 2.40
C MET A 181 -13.60 6.49 2.87
N MET A 182 -13.01 6.75 4.04
CA MET A 182 -12.85 8.12 4.54
C MET A 182 -12.02 8.96 3.55
N THR A 183 -10.99 8.37 2.97
CA THR A 183 -10.15 9.00 1.93
C THR A 183 -10.96 9.33 0.69
N TYR A 184 -11.70 8.35 0.14
CA TYR A 184 -12.53 8.52 -1.04
C TYR A 184 -13.55 9.66 -0.87
N PHE A 185 -14.28 9.66 0.25
CA PHE A 185 -15.26 10.71 0.52
C PHE A 185 -14.61 12.07 0.80
N THR A 186 -13.45 12.10 1.46
CA THR A 186 -12.70 13.35 1.67
C THR A 186 -12.32 13.98 0.34
N LEU A 187 -11.69 13.23 -0.56
CA LEU A 187 -11.27 13.74 -1.88
C LEU A 187 -12.47 14.13 -2.74
N ARG A 188 -13.55 13.35 -2.70
CA ARG A 188 -14.80 13.68 -3.39
C ARG A 188 -15.38 15.01 -2.91
N LEU A 189 -15.39 15.27 -1.60
CA LEU A 189 -15.83 16.54 -1.02
C LEU A 189 -14.91 17.71 -1.39
N LEU A 190 -13.62 17.45 -1.62
CA LEU A 190 -12.65 18.43 -2.10
C LEU A 190 -12.71 18.66 -3.62
N GLY A 191 -13.67 18.06 -4.32
CA GLY A 191 -13.86 18.26 -5.76
C GLY A 191 -13.03 17.32 -6.65
N LEU A 192 -12.51 16.22 -6.10
CA LEU A 192 -11.83 15.15 -6.84
C LEU A 192 -12.69 13.86 -6.83
N PRO A 193 -13.82 13.82 -7.58
CA PRO A 193 -14.68 12.65 -7.64
C PRO A 193 -14.05 11.57 -8.54
N MET A 194 -13.21 10.72 -7.98
CA MET A 194 -12.61 9.60 -8.69
C MET A 194 -13.68 8.61 -9.17
N GLY A 195 -13.59 8.19 -10.44
CA GLY A 195 -14.31 7.04 -10.96
C GLY A 195 -13.69 5.72 -10.47
N PHE A 196 -14.31 4.61 -10.86
CA PHE A 196 -13.83 3.28 -10.48
C PHE A 196 -12.41 3.01 -10.96
N TYR A 197 -12.06 3.46 -12.18
CA TYR A 197 -10.78 3.14 -12.79
C TYR A 197 -9.62 3.95 -12.19
N GLU A 198 -9.85 5.22 -11.85
CA GLU A 198 -8.89 6.06 -11.14
C GLU A 198 -8.69 5.53 -9.72
N TRP A 199 -9.78 5.20 -9.03
CA TRP A 199 -9.69 4.66 -7.68
C TRP A 199 -9.05 3.26 -7.64
N TRP A 200 -9.24 2.44 -8.68
CA TRP A 200 -8.51 1.20 -8.88
C TRP A 200 -7.00 1.43 -8.90
N ILE A 201 -6.52 2.39 -9.70
CA ILE A 201 -5.08 2.71 -9.76
C ILE A 201 -4.58 3.20 -8.40
N CYS A 202 -5.33 4.07 -7.71
CA CYS A 202 -5.00 4.49 -6.34
C CYS A 202 -4.85 3.29 -5.39
N HIS A 203 -5.74 2.30 -5.46
CA HIS A 203 -5.66 1.10 -4.64
C HIS A 203 -4.43 0.23 -4.95
N GLU A 204 -3.99 0.18 -6.21
CA GLU A 204 -2.77 -0.52 -6.62
C GLU A 204 -1.51 0.16 -6.06
N TYR A 205 -1.46 1.50 -6.03
CA TYR A 205 -0.37 2.22 -5.35
C TYR A 205 -0.36 1.96 -3.83
N VAL A 206 -1.54 1.97 -3.21
CA VAL A 206 -1.67 1.73 -1.77
C VAL A 206 -1.22 0.32 -1.43
N VAL A 207 -1.79 -0.72 -2.07
CA VAL A 207 -1.42 -2.10 -1.75
C VAL A 207 0.04 -2.37 -2.05
N PHE A 208 0.59 -1.75 -3.11
CA PHE A 208 2.02 -1.79 -3.36
C PHE A 208 2.76 -1.35 -2.12
N ALA A 209 2.51 -0.13 -1.61
CA ALA A 209 3.15 0.41 -0.41
C ALA A 209 2.96 -0.47 0.83
N GLU A 210 1.78 -1.06 1.01
CA GLU A 210 1.46 -1.90 2.17
C GLU A 210 2.28 -3.19 2.21
N VAL A 211 2.34 -3.93 1.10
CA VAL A 211 3.13 -5.16 0.96
C VAL A 211 4.62 -4.84 1.01
N PHE A 212 4.98 -3.73 0.38
CA PHE A 212 6.33 -3.23 0.25
C PHE A 212 6.95 -2.80 1.58
N GLY A 213 6.21 -2.08 2.43
CA GLY A 213 6.66 -1.61 3.74
C GLY A 213 6.97 -2.75 4.72
N HIS A 214 6.28 -3.88 4.62
CA HIS A 214 6.53 -5.07 5.45
C HIS A 214 7.65 -5.97 4.92
N SER A 215 8.29 -5.62 3.81
CA SER A 215 9.33 -6.49 3.23
C SER A 215 10.61 -6.55 4.05
N GLY A 216 10.93 -5.48 4.79
CA GLY A 216 12.20 -5.34 5.51
C GLY A 216 13.43 -5.35 4.59
N LEU A 217 13.23 -5.18 3.27
CA LEU A 217 14.29 -5.28 2.27
C LEU A 217 15.38 -4.24 2.53
N ARG A 218 16.65 -4.64 2.48
CA ARG A 218 17.80 -3.76 2.74
C ARG A 218 18.15 -2.91 1.53
N LEU A 219 17.24 -2.03 1.16
CA LEU A 219 17.40 -1.09 0.07
C LEU A 219 16.75 0.24 0.45
N HIS A 220 17.38 1.36 0.07
CA HIS A 220 16.75 2.66 0.19
C HIS A 220 15.64 2.79 -0.85
N LEU A 221 14.41 2.72 -0.37
CA LEU A 221 13.25 2.60 -1.22
C LEU A 221 12.10 3.42 -0.70
N THR A 222 11.70 4.40 -1.49
CA THR A 222 10.59 5.29 -1.20
C THR A 222 9.28 4.74 -1.78
N VAL A 223 8.17 4.89 -1.08
CA VAL A 223 6.84 4.51 -1.61
C VAL A 223 6.61 5.23 -2.95
N PRO A 224 6.14 4.54 -4.01
CA PRO A 224 5.92 5.17 -5.30
C PRO A 224 4.80 6.21 -5.21
N SER A 225 5.05 7.39 -5.77
CA SER A 225 4.03 8.43 -5.89
C SER A 225 4.39 9.43 -7.00
N PRO A 226 3.41 9.94 -7.78
CA PRO A 226 3.62 11.09 -8.66
C PRO A 226 4.09 12.35 -7.91
N LEU A 227 3.81 12.44 -6.60
CA LEU A 227 4.24 13.55 -5.73
C LEU A 227 5.50 13.24 -4.92
N SER A 228 6.21 12.16 -5.25
CA SER A 228 7.42 11.74 -4.53
C SER A 228 8.52 12.82 -4.50
N TRP A 229 8.65 13.63 -5.57
CA TRP A 229 9.59 14.74 -5.63
C TRP A 229 9.27 15.82 -4.58
N LEU A 230 7.99 16.10 -4.36
CA LEU A 230 7.53 17.09 -3.39
C LEU A 230 7.73 16.57 -1.96
N LEU A 231 7.38 15.30 -1.74
CA LEU A 231 7.59 14.65 -0.44
C LEU A 231 9.06 14.60 -0.07
N GLN A 232 9.96 14.30 -1.00
CA GLN A 232 11.41 14.32 -0.77
C GLN A 232 11.94 15.72 -0.48
N TRP A 233 11.47 16.73 -1.22
CA TRP A 233 11.84 18.12 -0.96
C TRP A 233 11.44 18.59 0.44
N LEU A 234 10.34 18.06 0.97
CA LEU A 234 9.84 18.33 2.32
C LEU A 234 10.42 17.37 3.39
N ASP A 235 11.33 16.45 3.04
CA ASP A 235 11.84 15.39 3.92
C ASP A 235 10.69 14.59 4.58
N ALA A 236 9.64 14.37 3.80
CA ALA A 236 8.36 13.76 4.17
C ALA A 236 8.10 12.46 3.38
N GLU A 237 9.05 12.00 2.56
CA GLU A 237 8.99 10.70 1.94
C GLU A 237 9.14 9.60 2.99
N ILE A 238 8.40 8.51 2.85
CA ILE A 238 8.58 7.30 3.68
C ILE A 238 9.47 6.31 2.93
N VAL A 239 10.37 5.66 3.67
CA VAL A 239 11.16 4.52 3.19
C VAL A 239 10.84 3.27 4.00
N ILE A 240 11.18 2.09 3.47
CA ILE A 240 10.92 0.79 4.16
C ILE A 240 11.38 0.83 5.61
N GLU A 241 12.57 1.36 5.88
CA GLU A 241 13.12 1.38 7.22
C GLU A 241 12.24 2.13 8.22
N ASP A 242 11.49 3.15 7.79
CA ASP A 242 10.63 3.90 8.71
C ASP A 242 9.55 2.98 9.32
N HIS A 243 8.91 2.14 8.50
CA HIS A 243 7.94 1.13 8.96
C HIS A 243 8.61 -0.05 9.64
N ASP A 244 9.79 -0.47 9.18
CA ASP A 244 10.53 -1.54 9.84
C ASP A 244 10.94 -1.15 11.27
N LEU A 245 11.47 0.07 11.48
CA LEU A 245 11.78 0.60 12.81
C LEU A 245 10.53 0.71 13.68
N HIS A 246 9.38 1.10 13.10
CA HIS A 246 8.11 1.13 13.82
C HIS A 246 7.77 -0.24 14.44
N HIS A 247 7.93 -1.33 13.70
CA HIS A 247 7.75 -2.69 14.25
C HIS A 247 8.87 -3.08 15.22
N ARG A 248 10.12 -2.92 14.78
CA ARG A 248 11.32 -3.41 15.44
C ARG A 248 11.57 -2.74 16.79
N LYS A 249 11.32 -1.44 16.88
CA LYS A 249 11.60 -0.60 18.06
C LYS A 249 10.33 -0.08 18.73
N GLY A 250 9.22 0.01 18.01
CA GLY A 250 7.94 0.40 18.56
C GLY A 250 7.26 -0.69 19.38
N TRP A 251 6.37 -0.27 20.27
CA TRP A 251 5.43 -1.17 20.93
C TRP A 251 4.14 -0.41 21.21
N ARG A 252 3.88 -0.01 22.45
CA ARG A 252 2.65 0.70 22.77
C ARG A 252 2.70 2.17 22.35
N LYS A 253 3.63 2.94 22.90
CA LYS A 253 3.98 4.26 22.34
C LYS A 253 5.07 4.04 21.30
N SER A 254 4.86 4.58 20.11
CA SER A 254 5.72 4.35 18.95
C SER A 254 6.02 5.65 18.20
N HIS A 255 6.54 5.49 16.99
CA HIS A 255 6.97 6.50 16.04
C HIS A 255 6.67 6.00 14.63
N ASN A 256 6.80 6.85 13.60
CA ASN A 256 6.56 6.51 12.19
C ASN A 256 5.19 5.85 12.00
N TYR A 257 4.12 6.56 12.34
CA TYR A 257 2.74 6.05 12.24
C TYR A 257 2.19 6.06 10.82
N GLY A 258 2.78 6.83 9.90
CA GLY A 258 2.42 6.83 8.48
C GLY A 258 2.83 5.54 7.76
N LYS A 259 2.18 5.26 6.63
CA LYS A 259 2.40 4.07 5.79
C LYS A 259 2.63 4.43 4.32
N GLN A 260 2.10 5.57 3.87
CA GLN A 260 2.30 6.08 2.51
C GLN A 260 3.32 7.22 2.46
N THR A 261 3.42 8.00 3.55
CA THR A 261 4.33 9.14 3.68
C THR A 261 4.81 9.28 5.13
N ARG A 262 5.81 10.14 5.38
CA ARG A 262 6.13 10.65 6.71
C ARG A 262 5.56 12.05 6.94
N LEU A 263 4.71 12.57 6.05
CA LEU A 263 4.25 13.96 6.11
C LEU A 263 3.57 14.26 7.45
N TRP A 264 2.66 13.37 7.88
CA TRP A 264 1.95 13.56 9.14
C TRP A 264 2.85 13.29 10.35
N ASP A 265 3.77 12.33 10.26
CA ASP A 265 4.79 12.15 11.31
C ASP A 265 5.70 13.37 11.47
N ARG A 266 6.05 14.05 10.37
CA ARG A 266 6.81 15.31 10.40
C ARG A 266 6.01 16.41 11.05
N ILE A 267 4.77 16.61 10.63
CA ILE A 267 3.88 17.66 11.14
C ILE A 267 3.63 17.49 12.64
N PHE A 268 3.44 16.25 13.11
CA PHE A 268 3.07 15.95 14.49
C PHE A 268 4.24 15.47 15.37
N GLY A 269 5.47 15.50 14.86
CA GLY A 269 6.70 15.22 15.62
C GLY A 269 6.85 13.76 16.07
N THR A 270 6.42 12.80 15.25
CA THR A 270 6.49 11.35 15.55
C THR A 270 7.46 10.60 14.63
N CYS A 271 8.32 11.29 13.88
CA CYS A 271 9.41 10.65 13.13
C CYS A 271 10.48 10.08 14.08
N HIS A 272 10.98 8.89 13.75
CA HIS A 272 12.19 8.32 14.35
C HIS A 272 13.37 8.42 13.39
N GLU A 273 14.57 8.55 13.93
CA GLU A 273 15.79 8.62 13.15
C GLU A 273 16.06 7.29 12.43
N ARG A 274 16.38 7.36 11.13
CA ARG A 274 16.77 6.20 10.33
C ARG A 274 18.14 5.67 10.81
N ILE A 275 18.39 4.37 10.68
CA ILE A 275 19.65 3.75 11.10
C ILE A 275 20.49 3.37 9.88
N GLU A 276 19.92 2.58 8.98
CA GLU A 276 20.60 2.06 7.79
C GLU A 276 20.30 2.90 6.53
N SER A 277 19.15 3.55 6.47
CA SER A 277 18.67 4.37 5.33
C SER A 277 18.96 5.86 5.49
N VAL A 278 19.93 6.23 6.33
CA VAL A 278 20.49 7.59 6.38
C VAL A 278 21.23 7.90 5.09
N ALA A 279 21.21 9.15 4.64
CA ALA A 279 21.67 9.54 3.31
C ALA A 279 23.12 9.12 3.02
N GLU A 280 23.98 9.15 4.04
CA GLU A 280 25.40 8.80 3.96
C GLU A 280 25.62 7.30 3.70
N ASN A 281 24.65 6.46 4.06
CA ASN A 281 24.71 5.01 3.88
C ASN A 281 24.08 4.54 2.56
N VAL A 282 23.43 5.43 1.80
CA VAL A 282 22.72 5.07 0.58
C VAL A 282 23.67 5.10 -0.63
N ASP A 283 23.76 3.97 -1.33
CA ASP A 283 24.44 3.91 -2.63
C ASP A 283 23.52 4.45 -3.74
N TYR A 284 23.80 5.69 -4.16
CA TYR A 284 23.09 6.35 -5.26
C TYR A 284 23.62 5.99 -6.65
N VAL A 285 24.75 5.26 -6.75
CA VAL A 285 25.39 4.87 -8.01
C VAL A 285 24.88 3.50 -8.45
N ASN A 286 24.90 2.50 -7.55
CA ASN A 286 24.49 1.13 -7.84
C ASN A 286 23.01 0.92 -7.52
N THR A 287 22.14 1.48 -8.36
CA THR A 287 20.70 1.40 -8.14
C THR A 287 20.12 0.02 -8.48
N ALA A 288 19.39 -0.57 -7.55
CA ALA A 288 18.46 -1.67 -7.85
C ALA A 288 17.23 -1.16 -8.66
N ARG A 289 16.52 -2.08 -9.31
CA ARG A 289 15.25 -1.83 -10.01
C ARG A 289 14.20 -2.86 -9.60
N MET A 290 12.94 -2.45 -9.63
CA MET A 290 11.79 -3.36 -9.49
C MET A 290 11.63 -4.13 -10.81
N PRO A 291 11.83 -5.46 -10.85
CA PRO A 291 11.70 -6.23 -12.07
C PRO A 291 10.27 -6.22 -12.60
N LEU A 292 10.12 -6.00 -13.90
CA LEU A 292 8.83 -6.08 -14.59
C LEU A 292 8.47 -7.50 -15.04
N PHE A 293 9.46 -8.41 -15.10
CA PHE A 293 9.33 -9.81 -15.50
C PHE A 293 10.15 -10.71 -14.57
#